data_AF-A0A2V8T7Y9-F1
#
_entry.id   AF-A0A2V8T7Y9-F1
#
_cell.length_a   1.000
_cell.length_b   1.000
_cell.length_c   1.000
_cell.angle_alpha   90.00
_cell.angle_beta   90.00
_cell.angle_gamma   90.00
#
_symmetry.space_group_name_H-M   'P 1'
#
loop_
_entity.id
_entity.type
_entity.pdbx_description
1 polymer ?
#
loop_
_entity_poly.entity_id
_entity_poly.type
_entity_poly.pdbx_seq_one_letter_code
_entity_poly.pdbx_strand_id
1 'polypeptide(L)'
;MKRSTVFNFCGIAAIVLFASYDNHAQTRTRIDAGSSKQEQVMQGLLDEVHQLRLAMQQIGVNAYRGQVMVERLRVQQERVDRITRELEGVKTQIGEMKAVQLTYKDKLDEAEKQQDKGMLSEAAVKMTRLGLEEFKRTEQSLSERENQLTGDLAIERASLDDLNKRLDGLEREMLMNMQINQSKDRKNE
;
A
#
# COMPACT_ATOMS: atom_id res chain seq x y z
N MET A 1 -37.97 3.07 -20.87
CA MET A 1 -38.86 4.11 -20.28
C MET A 1 -38.12 4.79 -19.13
N LYS A 2 -38.25 6.13 -19.04
CA LYS A 2 -37.69 7.08 -18.05
C LYS A 2 -36.20 7.41 -18.24
N ARG A 3 -35.86 8.45 -19.03
CA ARG A 3 -35.82 9.92 -18.75
C ARG A 3 -34.61 10.28 -17.87
N SER A 4 -33.54 10.89 -18.36
CA SER A 4 -33.35 12.26 -18.93
C SER A 4 -33.06 13.34 -17.87
N THR A 5 -31.96 14.08 -18.11
CA THR A 5 -31.73 15.55 -17.88
C THR A 5 -31.57 16.07 -16.42
N VAL A 6 -30.74 17.06 -16.05
CA VAL A 6 -30.01 18.17 -16.71
C VAL A 6 -29.06 18.84 -15.68
N PHE A 7 -27.96 19.47 -16.12
CA PHE A 7 -27.38 20.77 -15.64
C PHE A 7 -26.09 20.98 -16.45
N ASN A 8 -25.96 21.78 -17.52
CA ASN A 8 -26.42 23.12 -17.88
C ASN A 8 -25.82 24.24 -17.02
N PHE A 9 -24.69 24.81 -17.46
CA PHE A 9 -24.34 26.22 -17.25
C PHE A 9 -23.26 26.63 -18.27
N CYS A 10 -23.67 26.99 -19.48
CA CYS A 10 -22.79 27.66 -20.45
C CYS A 10 -23.64 28.63 -21.26
N GLY A 11 -23.65 29.89 -20.85
CA GLY A 11 -24.36 30.95 -21.55
C GLY A 11 -24.37 32.26 -20.76
N ILE A 12 -23.65 33.24 -21.29
CA ILE A 12 -23.84 34.72 -21.35
C ILE A 12 -22.45 35.26 -21.76
N ALA A 13 -22.15 35.51 -23.04
CA ALA A 13 -22.60 36.58 -23.94
C ALA A 13 -21.79 37.89 -23.82
N ALA A 14 -21.71 38.58 -24.97
CA ALA A 14 -21.22 39.95 -25.22
C ALA A 14 -19.70 40.11 -25.38
N ILE A 15 -19.18 40.20 -26.61
CA ILE A 15 -19.15 41.38 -27.50
C ILE A 15 -18.39 42.55 -26.86
N VAL A 16 -17.13 42.72 -27.26
CA VAL A 16 -16.47 44.03 -27.39
C VAL A 16 -15.59 43.99 -28.64
N LEU A 17 -16.20 44.37 -29.77
CA LEU A 17 -15.50 44.96 -30.91
C LEU A 17 -15.11 46.39 -30.49
N PHE A 18 -13.83 46.65 -30.29
CA PHE A 18 -13.22 47.99 -30.43
C PHE A 18 -11.91 47.76 -31.19
N ALA A 19 -11.92 48.03 -32.50
CA ALA A 19 -11.56 49.33 -33.06
C ALA A 19 -10.07 49.63 -32.89
N SER A 20 -9.29 49.24 -33.90
CA SER A 20 -8.01 49.85 -34.20
C SER A 20 -8.26 51.33 -34.50
N TYR A 21 -7.95 52.19 -33.53
CA TYR A 21 -7.74 53.61 -33.77
C TYR A 21 -6.24 53.86 -33.76
N ASP A 22 -5.72 54.12 -34.95
CA ASP A 22 -4.48 54.86 -35.13
C ASP A 22 -4.62 56.29 -34.59
N ASN A 23 -3.50 56.81 -34.11
CA ASN A 23 -3.17 58.18 -33.69
C ASN A 23 -3.38 58.55 -32.22
N HIS A 24 -2.26 58.70 -31.51
CA HIS A 24 -1.77 60.03 -31.17
C HIS A 24 -0.25 60.10 -31.15
N ALA A 25 0.23 61.20 -31.72
CA ALA A 25 1.60 61.59 -31.88
C ALA A 25 2.37 61.72 -30.56
N GLN A 26 3.69 61.58 -30.69
CA GLN A 26 4.71 61.98 -29.72
C GLN A 26 4.33 63.29 -29.00
N THR A 27 4.17 63.22 -27.68
CA THR A 27 4.62 64.29 -26.80
C THR A 27 5.52 63.66 -25.75
N ARG A 28 6.82 63.79 -26.03
CA ARG A 28 7.94 63.44 -25.17
C ARG A 28 7.91 64.35 -23.95
N THR A 29 7.35 63.91 -22.83
CA THR A 29 7.62 64.54 -21.53
C THR A 29 7.38 63.56 -20.37
N ARG A 30 8.49 63.05 -19.84
CA ARG A 30 8.66 62.39 -18.52
C ARG A 30 7.79 61.17 -18.21
N ILE A 31 8.19 59.99 -18.70
CA ILE A 31 7.85 58.70 -18.06
C ILE A 31 9.12 57.84 -18.02
N ASP A 32 10.03 58.10 -17.08
CA ASP A 32 11.23 57.24 -16.94
C ASP A 32 11.41 56.67 -15.52
N ALA A 33 10.54 57.04 -14.55
CA ALA A 33 10.61 56.53 -13.18
C ALA A 33 9.42 55.65 -12.76
N GLY A 34 8.27 55.73 -13.44
CA GLY A 34 7.05 54.99 -13.11
C GLY A 34 6.87 53.67 -13.87
N SER A 35 7.27 53.64 -15.16
CA SER A 35 7.16 52.44 -16.01
C SER A 35 8.06 51.31 -15.55
N SER A 36 9.29 51.63 -15.12
CA SER A 36 10.26 50.65 -14.61
C SER A 36 9.80 50.00 -13.30
N LYS A 37 9.15 50.76 -12.42
CA LYS A 37 8.59 50.25 -11.16
C LYS A 37 7.40 49.31 -11.41
N GLN A 38 6.55 49.64 -12.36
CA GLN A 38 5.42 48.79 -12.74
C GLN A 38 5.88 47.50 -13.43
N GLU A 39 6.89 47.58 -14.28
CA GLU A 39 7.50 46.40 -14.94
C GLU A 39 8.21 45.48 -13.92
N GLN A 40 8.92 46.05 -12.93
CA GLN A 40 9.51 45.30 -11.82
C GLN A 40 8.44 44.59 -10.95
N VAL A 41 7.33 45.27 -10.64
CA VAL A 41 6.21 44.65 -9.90
C VAL A 41 5.57 43.52 -10.72
N MET A 42 5.40 43.71 -12.03
CA MET A 42 4.82 42.69 -12.89
C MET A 42 5.74 41.47 -13.07
N GLN A 43 7.05 41.68 -13.14
CA GLN A 43 8.04 40.58 -13.12
C GLN A 43 8.02 39.84 -11.78
N GLY A 44 7.97 40.55 -10.66
CA GLY A 44 7.85 39.92 -9.33
C GLY A 44 6.61 39.04 -9.19
N LEU A 45 5.44 39.50 -9.67
CA LEU A 45 4.21 38.71 -9.65
C LEU A 45 4.29 37.47 -10.55
N LEU A 46 4.93 37.56 -11.72
CA LEU A 46 5.12 36.41 -12.60
C LEU A 46 6.02 35.35 -11.97
N ASP A 47 7.07 35.78 -11.27
CA ASP A 47 7.97 34.89 -10.52
C ASP A 47 7.23 34.20 -9.37
N GLU A 48 6.40 34.92 -8.61
CA GLU A 48 5.56 34.36 -7.56
C GLU A 48 4.58 33.32 -8.10
N VAL A 49 3.88 33.62 -9.20
CA VAL A 49 2.95 32.66 -9.84
C VAL A 49 3.70 31.43 -10.36
N HIS A 50 4.90 31.61 -10.91
CA HIS A 50 5.74 30.51 -11.36
C HIS A 50 6.15 29.62 -10.18
N GLN A 51 6.59 30.21 -9.07
CA GLN A 51 6.95 29.48 -7.85
C GLN A 51 5.75 28.74 -7.27
N LEU A 52 4.56 29.37 -7.23
CA LEU A 52 3.33 28.74 -6.78
C LEU A 52 2.95 27.55 -7.66
N ARG A 53 3.06 27.68 -8.99
CA ARG A 53 2.79 26.59 -9.93
C ARG A 53 3.72 25.40 -9.68
N LEU A 54 5.01 25.65 -9.49
CA LEU A 54 5.98 24.59 -9.19
C LEU A 54 5.66 23.91 -7.85
N ALA A 55 5.34 24.69 -6.81
CA ALA A 55 4.93 24.16 -5.51
C ALA A 55 3.67 23.28 -5.63
N MET A 56 2.65 23.73 -6.36
CA MET A 56 1.43 22.94 -6.60
C MET A 56 1.71 21.65 -7.37
N GLN A 57 2.56 21.69 -8.40
CA GLN A 57 2.96 20.49 -9.13
C GLN A 57 3.69 19.48 -8.22
N GLN A 58 4.59 19.97 -7.37
CA GLN A 58 5.32 19.12 -6.43
C GLN A 58 4.40 18.49 -5.37
N ILE A 59 3.44 19.26 -4.85
CA ILE A 59 2.40 18.74 -3.94
C ILE A 59 1.58 17.65 -4.64
N GLY A 60 1.14 17.88 -5.88
CA GLY A 60 0.37 16.91 -6.65
C GLY A 60 1.12 15.59 -6.87
N VAL A 61 2.40 15.65 -7.23
CA VAL A 61 3.24 14.46 -7.41
C VAL A 61 3.43 13.70 -6.10
N ASN A 62 3.68 14.41 -5.00
CA ASN A 62 3.89 13.78 -3.69
C ASN A 62 2.59 13.16 -3.14
N ALA A 63 1.46 13.83 -3.31
CA ALA A 63 0.15 13.29 -2.92
C ALA A 63 -0.18 12.01 -3.69
N TYR A 64 0.06 11.99 -5.01
CA TYR A 64 -0.12 10.79 -5.82
C TYR A 64 0.81 9.64 -5.36
N ARG A 65 2.09 9.93 -5.12
CA ARG A 65 3.05 8.95 -4.60
C ARG A 65 2.60 8.38 -3.24
N GLY A 66 2.14 9.25 -2.34
CA GLY A 66 1.59 8.85 -1.04
C GLY A 66 0.39 7.91 -1.19
N GLN A 67 -0.57 8.26 -2.04
CA GLN A 67 -1.73 7.42 -2.32
C GLN A 67 -1.32 6.03 -2.83
N VAL A 68 -0.39 5.96 -3.79
CA VAL A 68 0.11 4.69 -4.32
C VAL A 68 0.82 3.87 -3.24
N MET A 69 1.60 4.50 -2.35
CA MET A 69 2.26 3.80 -1.23
C MET A 69 1.26 3.23 -0.23
N VAL A 70 0.23 3.99 0.12
CA VAL A 70 -0.83 3.52 1.03
C VAL A 70 -1.58 2.33 0.43
N GLU A 71 -1.93 2.36 -0.85
CA GLU A 71 -2.57 1.22 -1.52
C GLU A 71 -1.66 -0.02 -1.54
N ARG A 72 -0.36 0.15 -1.82
CA ARG A 72 0.60 -0.96 -1.76
C ARG A 72 0.73 -1.54 -0.35
N LEU A 73 0.78 -0.68 0.66
CA LEU A 73 0.83 -1.08 2.07
C LEU A 73 -0.41 -1.87 2.45
N ARG A 74 -1.60 -1.42 2.04
CA ARG A 74 -2.86 -2.14 2.25
C ARG A 74 -2.82 -3.53 1.62
N VAL A 75 -2.40 -3.65 0.37
CA VAL A 75 -2.27 -4.95 -0.32
C VAL A 75 -1.26 -5.85 0.41
N GLN A 76 -0.14 -5.31 0.91
CA GLN A 76 0.81 -6.09 1.68
C GLN A 76 0.26 -6.54 3.03
N GLN A 77 -0.47 -5.67 3.74
CA GLN A 77 -1.13 -6.05 4.99
C GLN A 77 -2.14 -7.18 4.74
N GLU A 78 -2.96 -7.08 3.68
CA GLU A 78 -3.91 -8.13 3.33
C GLU A 78 -3.23 -9.48 3.00
N ARG A 79 -2.01 -9.46 2.44
CA ARG A 79 -1.21 -10.69 2.24
C ARG A 79 -0.69 -11.25 3.56
N VAL A 80 -0.14 -10.41 4.43
CA VAL A 80 0.29 -10.82 5.79
C VAL A 80 -0.86 -11.46 6.56
N ASP A 81 -2.05 -10.85 6.53
CA ASP A 81 -3.24 -11.35 7.23
C ASP A 81 -3.74 -12.68 6.65
N ARG A 82 -3.61 -12.88 5.33
CA ARG A 82 -3.95 -14.14 4.66
C ARG A 82 -3.00 -15.25 5.06
N ILE A 83 -1.69 -15.03 4.94
CA ILE A 83 -0.67 -16.02 5.31
C ILE A 83 -0.77 -16.37 6.79
N THR A 84 -1.03 -15.38 7.66
CA THR A 84 -1.22 -15.61 9.09
C THR A 84 -2.39 -16.55 9.37
N ARG A 85 -3.55 -16.32 8.72
CA ARG A 85 -4.72 -17.21 8.85
C ARG A 85 -4.46 -18.62 8.30
N GLU A 86 -3.76 -18.73 7.18
CA GLU A 86 -3.38 -20.05 6.64
C GLU A 86 -2.43 -20.79 7.57
N LEU A 87 -1.47 -20.10 8.18
CA LEU A 87 -0.54 -20.66 9.16
C LEU A 87 -1.26 -21.15 10.41
N GLU A 88 -2.21 -20.38 10.95
CA GLU A 88 -3.06 -20.80 12.08
C GLU A 88 -3.90 -22.03 11.73
N GLY A 89 -4.44 -22.09 10.51
CA GLY A 89 -5.15 -23.25 9.99
C GLY A 89 -4.28 -24.52 9.95
N VAL A 90 -3.07 -24.42 9.39
CA VAL A 90 -2.12 -25.54 9.32
C VAL A 90 -1.69 -25.99 10.72
N LYS A 91 -1.42 -25.06 11.64
CA LYS A 91 -1.09 -25.38 13.04
C LYS A 91 -2.21 -26.14 13.74
N THR A 92 -3.46 -25.76 13.50
CA THR A 92 -4.64 -26.46 14.03
C THR A 92 -4.71 -27.89 13.47
N GLN A 93 -4.53 -28.05 12.16
CA GLN A 93 -4.51 -29.38 11.51
C GLN A 93 -3.38 -30.28 12.04
N ILE A 94 -2.19 -29.73 12.30
CA ILE A 94 -1.08 -30.46 12.93
C ILE A 94 -1.48 -30.91 14.34
N GLY A 95 -2.12 -30.03 15.12
CA GLY A 95 -2.62 -30.36 16.46
C GLY A 95 -3.64 -31.50 16.46
N GLU A 96 -4.62 -31.45 15.55
CA GLU A 96 -5.60 -32.51 15.34
C GLU A 96 -4.94 -33.83 14.92
N MET A 97 -3.98 -33.76 13.98
CA MET A 97 -3.24 -34.92 13.51
C MET A 97 -2.46 -35.60 14.64
N LYS A 98 -1.79 -34.82 15.49
CA LYS A 98 -1.08 -35.33 16.67
C LYS A 98 -2.02 -36.04 17.65
N ALA A 99 -3.23 -35.51 17.87
CA ALA A 99 -4.22 -36.15 18.73
C ALA A 99 -4.70 -37.51 18.16
N VAL A 100 -4.91 -37.57 16.83
CA VAL A 100 -5.24 -38.83 16.15
C VAL A 100 -4.10 -39.83 16.24
N GLN A 101 -2.85 -39.40 16.01
CA GLN A 101 -1.68 -40.27 16.13
C GLN A 101 -1.54 -40.86 17.54
N LEU A 102 -1.78 -40.08 18.59
CA LEU A 102 -1.74 -40.57 19.97
C LEU A 102 -2.77 -41.69 20.16
N THR A 103 -3.99 -41.49 19.69
CA THR A 103 -5.06 -42.51 19.75
C THR A 103 -4.68 -43.78 18.97
N TYR A 104 -4.04 -43.64 17.81
CA TYR A 104 -3.57 -44.79 17.02
C TYR A 104 -2.39 -45.50 17.66
N LYS A 105 -1.51 -44.77 18.34
CA LYS A 105 -0.41 -45.33 19.11
C LYS A 105 -0.94 -46.18 20.27
N ASP A 106 -1.91 -45.68 21.04
CA ASP A 106 -2.53 -46.44 22.12
C ASP A 106 -3.21 -47.73 21.59
N LYS A 107 -3.89 -47.64 20.44
CA LYS A 107 -4.48 -48.81 19.75
C LYS A 107 -3.43 -49.80 19.27
N LEU A 108 -2.29 -49.32 18.76
CA LEU A 108 -1.19 -50.17 18.34
C LEU A 108 -0.60 -50.92 19.53
N ASP A 109 -0.34 -50.22 20.63
CA ASP A 109 0.20 -50.81 21.87
C ASP A 109 -0.75 -51.88 22.44
N GLU A 110 -2.07 -51.66 22.38
CA GLU A 110 -3.07 -52.67 22.79
C GLU A 110 -3.15 -53.84 21.80
N ALA A 111 -3.09 -53.59 20.49
CA ALA A 111 -3.09 -54.64 19.47
C ALA A 111 -1.86 -55.54 19.59
N GLU A 112 -0.68 -54.96 19.87
CA GLU A 112 0.57 -55.70 20.12
C GLU A 112 0.43 -56.59 21.37
N LYS A 113 -0.12 -56.09 22.48
CA LYS A 113 -0.40 -56.90 23.68
C LYS A 113 -1.39 -58.05 23.41
N GLN A 114 -2.37 -57.85 22.54
CA GLN A 114 -3.34 -58.89 22.18
C GLN A 114 -2.72 -59.93 21.23
N GLN A 115 -1.82 -59.51 20.34
CA GLN A 115 -1.02 -60.40 19.51
C GLN A 115 -0.13 -61.30 20.36
N ASP A 116 0.57 -60.75 21.37
CA ASP A 116 1.43 -61.52 22.27
C ASP A 116 0.66 -62.60 23.05
N LYS A 117 -0.63 -62.36 23.31
CA LYS A 117 -1.56 -63.32 23.93
C LYS A 117 -2.15 -64.32 22.93
N GLY A 118 -1.80 -64.23 21.64
CA GLY A 118 -2.36 -65.05 20.56
C GLY A 118 -3.82 -64.73 20.21
N MET A 119 -4.35 -63.60 20.69
CA MET A 119 -5.75 -63.19 20.47
C MET A 119 -5.94 -62.41 19.16
N LEU A 120 -4.87 -61.80 18.63
CA LEU A 120 -4.89 -61.01 17.40
C LEU A 120 -3.91 -61.59 16.37
N SER A 121 -4.24 -61.46 15.09
CA SER A 121 -3.32 -61.84 14.01
C SER A 121 -2.26 -60.75 13.78
N GLU A 122 -1.07 -61.16 13.35
CA GLU A 122 0.00 -60.23 12.95
C GLU A 122 -0.45 -59.25 11.85
N ALA A 123 -1.33 -59.71 10.96
CA ALA A 123 -1.91 -58.87 9.90
C ALA A 123 -2.69 -57.67 10.47
N ALA A 124 -3.43 -57.85 11.57
CA ALA A 124 -4.19 -56.77 12.19
C ALA A 124 -3.27 -55.72 12.82
N VAL A 125 -2.21 -56.14 13.53
CA VAL A 125 -1.19 -55.22 14.09
C VAL A 125 -0.49 -54.46 12.97
N LYS A 126 -0.13 -55.14 11.88
CA LYS A 126 0.49 -54.52 10.71
C LYS A 126 -0.41 -53.43 10.09
N MET A 127 -1.72 -53.67 9.99
CA MET A 127 -2.66 -52.66 9.48
C MET A 127 -2.73 -51.43 10.37
N THR A 128 -2.78 -51.58 11.69
CA THR A 128 -2.75 -50.44 12.63
C THR A 128 -1.44 -49.66 12.53
N ARG A 129 -0.31 -50.36 12.40
CA ARG A 129 1.01 -49.73 12.21
C ARG A 129 1.08 -48.93 10.92
N LEU A 130 0.58 -49.46 9.81
CA LEU A 130 0.52 -48.73 8.53
C LEU A 130 -0.32 -47.45 8.63
N GLY A 131 -1.47 -47.51 9.32
CA GLY A 131 -2.29 -46.31 9.57
C GLY A 131 -1.53 -45.24 10.39
N LEU A 132 -0.78 -45.65 11.42
CA LEU A 132 0.05 -44.73 12.19
C LEU A 132 1.17 -44.10 11.34
N GLU A 133 1.80 -44.87 10.46
CA GLU A 133 2.81 -44.35 9.53
C GLU A 133 2.22 -43.35 8.52
N GLU A 134 1.00 -43.58 8.04
CA GLU A 134 0.30 -42.64 7.16
C GLU A 134 0.08 -41.29 7.84
N PHE A 135 -0.46 -41.28 9.07
CA PHE A 135 -0.65 -40.05 9.82
C PHE A 135 0.65 -39.30 10.11
N LYS A 136 1.76 -40.02 10.34
CA LYS A 136 3.09 -39.41 10.49
C LYS A 136 3.56 -38.71 9.21
N ARG A 137 3.33 -39.33 8.04
CA ARG A 137 3.66 -38.71 6.76
C ARG A 137 2.83 -37.46 6.51
N THR A 138 1.53 -37.50 6.81
CA THR A 138 0.67 -36.33 6.68
C THR A 138 1.09 -35.21 7.63
N GLU A 139 1.42 -35.51 8.88
CA GLU A 139 1.95 -34.52 9.84
C GLU A 139 3.25 -33.90 9.33
N GLN A 140 4.19 -34.71 8.81
CA GLN A 140 5.44 -34.21 8.25
C GLN A 140 5.18 -33.23 7.10
N SER A 141 4.28 -33.57 6.17
CA SER A 141 3.91 -32.70 5.06
C SER A 141 3.25 -31.39 5.54
N LEU A 142 2.41 -31.44 6.57
CA LEU A 142 1.83 -30.24 7.18
C LEU A 142 2.90 -29.39 7.86
N SER A 143 3.88 -30.00 8.53
CA SER A 143 4.99 -29.29 9.17
C SER A 143 5.92 -28.63 8.15
N GLU A 144 6.18 -29.27 7.02
CA GLU A 144 6.91 -28.66 5.90
C GLU A 144 6.16 -27.43 5.37
N ARG A 145 4.84 -27.52 5.21
CA ARG A 145 3.99 -26.38 4.82
C ARG A 145 3.97 -25.27 5.88
N GLU A 146 3.94 -25.61 7.17
CA GLU A 146 4.04 -24.64 8.27
C GLU A 146 5.36 -23.85 8.19
N ASN A 147 6.47 -24.54 7.95
CA ASN A 147 7.78 -23.92 7.81
C ASN A 147 7.82 -22.99 6.59
N GLN A 148 7.25 -23.41 5.46
CA GLN A 148 7.14 -22.58 4.27
C GLN A 148 6.34 -21.31 4.54
N LEU A 149 5.11 -21.43 5.08
CA LEU A 149 4.25 -20.29 5.41
C LEU A 149 4.89 -19.35 6.44
N THR A 150 5.65 -19.89 7.39
CA THR A 150 6.41 -19.10 8.37
C THR A 150 7.52 -18.29 7.69
N GLY A 151 8.23 -18.89 6.73
CA GLY A 151 9.22 -18.19 5.90
C GLY A 151 8.59 -17.09 5.06
N ASP A 152 7.50 -17.39 4.36
CA ASP A 152 6.77 -16.42 3.54
C ASP A 152 6.24 -15.26 4.38
N LEU A 153 5.71 -15.54 5.58
CA LEU A 153 5.26 -14.52 6.52
C LEU A 153 6.39 -13.58 6.96
N ALA A 154 7.58 -14.12 7.19
CA ALA A 154 8.75 -13.31 7.55
C ALA A 154 9.17 -12.38 6.41
N ILE A 155 9.17 -12.88 5.17
CA ILE A 155 9.48 -12.08 3.97
C ILE A 155 8.46 -10.96 3.79
N GLU A 156 7.16 -11.27 3.86
CA GLU A 156 6.11 -10.26 3.65
C GLU A 156 6.09 -9.21 4.77
N ARG A 157 6.37 -9.59 6.02
CA ARG A 157 6.55 -8.64 7.13
C ARG A 157 7.76 -7.72 6.91
N ALA A 158 8.87 -8.25 6.42
CA ALA A 158 10.04 -7.43 6.07
C ALA A 158 9.73 -6.46 4.93
N SER A 159 8.96 -6.90 3.92
CA SER A 159 8.50 -6.03 2.84
C SER A 159 7.55 -4.92 3.34
N LEU A 160 6.66 -5.24 4.28
CA LEU A 160 5.77 -4.26 4.90
C LEU A 160 6.53 -3.22 5.71
N ASP A 161 7.55 -3.64 6.47
CA ASP A 161 8.46 -2.74 7.19
C ASP A 161 9.23 -1.80 6.23
N ASP A 162 9.73 -2.31 5.11
CA ASP A 162 10.37 -1.48 4.07
C ASP A 162 9.40 -0.45 3.47
N LEU A 163 8.16 -0.84 3.17
CA LEU A 163 7.14 0.09 2.68
C LEU A 163 6.80 1.19 3.70
N ASN A 164 6.69 0.84 4.98
CA ASN A 164 6.49 1.81 6.06
C ASN A 164 7.65 2.81 6.12
N LYS A 165 8.90 2.33 6.09
CA LYS A 165 10.09 3.21 6.08
C LYS A 165 10.10 4.17 4.90
N ARG A 166 9.67 3.71 3.72
CA ARG A 166 9.54 4.56 2.51
C ARG A 166 8.43 5.59 2.67
N LEU A 167 7.29 5.22 3.25
CA LEU A 167 6.19 6.13 3.53
C LEU A 167 6.64 7.23 4.51
N ASP A 168 7.27 6.87 5.62
CA ASP A 168 7.82 7.82 6.59
C ASP A 168 8.86 8.75 5.96
N GLY A 169 9.65 8.22 5.01
CA GLY A 169 10.60 9.00 4.22
C GLY A 169 9.90 10.07 3.39
N LEU A 170 8.86 9.69 2.65
CA LEU A 170 8.04 10.63 1.87
C LEU A 170 7.35 11.67 2.75
N GLU A 171 6.84 11.28 3.92
CA GLU A 171 6.25 12.22 4.89
C GLU A 171 7.26 13.25 5.37
N ARG A 172 8.46 12.83 5.73
CA ARG A 172 9.55 13.75 6.11
C ARG A 172 9.95 14.67 4.97
N GLU A 173 10.06 14.17 3.74
CA GLU A 173 10.35 14.98 2.56
C GLU A 173 9.26 16.05 2.31
N MET A 174 7.99 15.70 2.46
CA MET A 174 6.88 16.64 2.33
C MET A 174 6.93 17.74 3.40
N LEU A 175 7.15 17.37 4.67
CA LEU A 175 7.26 18.32 5.77
C LEU A 175 8.46 19.25 5.61
N MET A 176 9.62 18.72 5.19
CA MET A 176 10.82 19.51 4.95
C MET A 176 10.61 20.52 3.81
N ASN A 177 10.00 20.10 2.70
CA ASN A 177 9.70 21.00 1.58
C ASN A 177 8.71 22.11 1.99
N MET A 178 7.73 21.79 2.84
CA MET A 178 6.79 22.78 3.38
C MET A 178 7.48 23.81 4.27
N GLN A 179 8.39 23.37 5.15
CA GLN A 179 9.17 24.27 6.01
C GLN A 179 10.14 25.16 5.20
N ILE A 180 10.80 24.61 4.18
CA ILE A 180 11.68 25.37 3.29
C ILE A 180 10.89 26.49 2.62
N ASN A 181 9.71 26.20 2.09
CA ASN A 181 8.86 27.21 1.45
C ASN A 181 8.42 28.30 2.45
N GLN A 182 7.94 27.92 3.64
CA GLN A 182 7.59 28.90 4.69
C GLN A 182 8.77 29.78 5.11
N SER A 183 9.99 29.23 5.13
CA SER A 183 11.19 29.99 5.48
C SER A 183 11.62 30.98 4.39
N LYS A 184 11.30 30.70 3.12
CA LYS A 184 11.54 31.62 2.00
C LYS A 184 10.56 32.79 2.06
N ASP A 185 9.29 32.51 2.33
CA ASP A 185 8.26 33.55 2.44
C ASP A 185 8.62 34.57 3.52
N ARG A 186 9.08 34.11 4.69
CA ARG A 186 9.52 35.00 5.80
C ARG A 186 10.76 35.85 5.51
N LYS A 187 11.60 35.48 4.53
CA LYS A 187 12.79 36.26 4.16
C LYS A 187 12.49 37.35 3.13
N ASN A 188 11.33 37.27 2.50
CA ASN A 188 10.89 38.20 1.48
C ASN A 188 9.93 39.28 2.03
N GLU A 189 9.48 39.14 3.28
CA GLU A 189 8.81 40.18 4.09
C GLU A 189 9.82 41.14 4.74
#